data_AF-A0A3C0WSU3-F1
#
_entry.id   AF-A0A3C0WSU3-F1
#
_cell.length_a   1.000
_cell.length_b   1.000
_cell.length_c   1.000
_cell.angle_alpha   90.00
_cell.angle_beta   90.00
_cell.angle_gamma   90.00
#
_symmetry.space_group_name_H-M   'P 1'
#
loop_
_entity.id
_entity.type
_entity.pdbx_description
1 polymer ?
#
loop_
_entity_poly.entity_id
_entity_poly.type
_entity_poly.pdbx_seq_one_letter_code
_entity_poly.pdbx_strand_id
1 'polypeptide(L)'
;MDPKTIEHKKLGVKATVKPLKQRDLESFGAVLSQLPSESTSQRRGANVRAAITAGWFSEIQPSITADQVADQEPAVIKLLGDFIDKVYGEVTIIPPE
;
A
#
# COMPACT_ATOMS: atom_id res chain seq x y z
N MET A 1 -3.14 15.75 5.98
CA MET A 1 -2.33 14.74 6.67
C MET A 1 -0.95 14.74 6.05
N ASP A 2 0.10 14.74 6.84
CA ASP A 2 1.48 14.73 6.34
C ASP A 2 1.79 13.43 5.58
N PRO A 3 2.72 13.46 4.61
CA PRO A 3 3.20 12.26 3.94
C PRO A 3 3.70 11.22 4.96
N LYS A 4 3.41 9.95 4.70
CA LYS A 4 3.80 8.83 5.58
C LYS A 4 4.94 8.06 4.93
N THR A 5 6.01 7.81 5.67
CA THR A 5 7.20 7.10 5.14
C THR A 5 7.53 5.88 5.97
N ILE A 6 7.96 4.81 5.30
CA ILE A 6 8.59 3.63 5.90
C ILE A 6 9.95 3.39 5.24
N GLU A 7 10.95 2.99 6.04
CA GLU A 7 12.27 2.60 5.57
C GLU A 7 12.72 1.32 6.30
N HIS A 8 13.26 0.35 5.56
CA HIS A 8 13.80 -0.88 6.10
C HIS A 8 15.14 -1.24 5.46
N LYS A 9 16.22 -0.81 6.14
CA LYS A 9 17.62 -0.90 5.65
C LYS A 9 18.04 -2.29 5.20
N LYS A 10 17.70 -3.35 5.95
CA LYS A 10 18.09 -4.73 5.60
C LYS A 10 17.39 -5.26 4.35
N LEU A 11 16.19 -4.76 4.05
CA LEU A 11 15.44 -5.16 2.86
C LEU A 11 15.67 -4.18 1.69
N GLY A 12 16.41 -3.09 1.92
CA GLY A 12 16.59 -2.04 0.92
C GLY A 12 15.31 -1.32 0.51
N VAL A 13 14.27 -1.35 1.35
CA VAL A 13 12.95 -0.78 1.02
C VAL A 13 12.79 0.60 1.62
N LYS A 14 12.33 1.57 0.81
CA LYS A 14 11.83 2.87 1.27
C LYS A 14 10.56 3.21 0.50
N ALA A 15 9.48 3.56 1.20
CA ALA A 15 8.24 3.97 0.55
C ALA A 15 7.61 5.17 1.26
N THR A 16 7.16 6.14 0.48
CA THR A 16 6.46 7.33 0.96
C THR A 16 5.10 7.42 0.30
N VAL A 17 4.03 7.47 1.10
CA VAL A 17 2.66 7.69 0.65
C VAL A 17 2.36 9.19 0.68
N LYS A 18 1.85 9.70 -0.44
CA LYS A 18 1.40 11.09 -0.57
C LYS A 18 0.21 11.36 0.36
N PRO A 19 -0.09 12.62 0.71
CA PRO A 19 -1.35 12.95 1.39
C PRO A 19 -2.56 12.43 0.58
N LEU A 20 -3.33 11.51 1.18
CA LEU A 20 -4.48 10.89 0.52
C LEU A 20 -5.74 11.76 0.64
N LYS A 21 -6.54 11.76 -0.42
CA LYS A 21 -7.90 12.34 -0.45
C LYS A 21 -8.92 11.23 -0.67
N GLN A 22 -10.20 11.53 -0.45
CA GLN A 22 -11.30 10.57 -0.64
C GLN A 22 -11.27 9.88 -2.01
N ARG A 23 -11.00 10.61 -3.10
CA ARG A 23 -10.85 10.05 -4.46
C ARG A 23 -9.75 8.98 -4.59
N ASP A 24 -8.67 9.10 -3.79
CA ASP A 24 -7.56 8.14 -3.81
C ASP A 24 -7.98 6.84 -3.08
N LEU A 25 -8.85 6.95 -2.06
CA LEU A 25 -9.45 5.81 -1.35
C LEU A 25 -10.49 5.09 -2.22
N GLU A 26 -11.31 5.84 -2.95
CA GLU A 26 -12.27 5.28 -3.92
C GLU A 26 -11.55 4.52 -5.04
N SER A 27 -10.46 5.09 -5.56
CA SER A 27 -9.62 4.43 -6.57
C SER A 27 -9.01 3.14 -6.03
N PHE A 28 -8.51 3.16 -4.79
CA PHE A 28 -7.96 1.99 -4.12
C PHE A 28 -9.02 0.89 -3.92
N GLY A 29 -10.20 1.25 -3.42
CA GLY A 29 -11.32 0.32 -3.24
C GLY A 29 -11.83 -0.26 -4.56
N ALA A 30 -11.89 0.55 -5.62
CA ALA A 30 -12.25 0.08 -6.95
C ALA A 30 -11.26 -0.98 -7.47
N VAL A 31 -9.95 -0.76 -7.31
CA VAL A 31 -8.93 -1.74 -7.71
C VAL A 31 -9.06 -3.02 -6.87
N LEU A 32 -9.21 -2.92 -5.55
CA LEU A 32 -9.39 -4.11 -4.70
C LEU A 32 -10.64 -4.92 -5.06
N SER A 33 -11.73 -4.26 -5.44
CA SER A 33 -12.98 -4.95 -5.80
C SER A 33 -12.89 -5.82 -7.06
N GLN A 34 -11.89 -5.55 -7.91
CA GLN A 34 -11.61 -6.31 -9.13
C GLN A 34 -10.69 -7.51 -8.87
N LEU A 35 -10.06 -7.58 -7.70
CA LEU A 35 -9.18 -8.68 -7.34
C LEU A 35 -10.01 -9.85 -6.80
N PRO A 36 -9.67 -11.10 -7.16
CA PRO A 36 -10.38 -12.27 -6.67
C PRO A 36 -10.29 -12.37 -5.13
N SER A 37 -11.24 -13.06 -4.50
CA SER A 37 -11.23 -13.30 -3.05
C SER A 37 -9.94 -14.02 -2.64
N GLU A 38 -9.04 -13.29 -2.00
CA GLU A 38 -7.66 -13.67 -1.74
C GLU A 38 -7.45 -14.03 -0.25
N SER A 39 -6.70 -15.09 0.05
CA SER A 39 -6.23 -15.47 1.39
C SER A 39 -5.39 -14.36 2.05
N THR A 40 -5.14 -14.42 3.37
CA THR A 40 -4.43 -13.36 4.11
C THR A 40 -3.07 -12.97 3.49
N SER A 41 -2.30 -13.94 2.99
CA SER A 41 -1.02 -13.67 2.31
C SER A 41 -1.23 -12.97 0.97
N GLN A 42 -2.29 -13.33 0.25
CA GLN A 42 -2.66 -12.70 -1.00
C GLN A 42 -3.21 -11.28 -0.77
N ARG A 43 -3.96 -11.04 0.31
CA ARG A 43 -4.49 -9.71 0.69
C ARG A 43 -3.42 -8.63 0.81
N ARG A 44 -2.23 -8.95 1.32
CA ARG A 44 -1.09 -8.02 1.36
C ARG A 44 -0.61 -7.65 -0.04
N GLY A 45 -0.48 -8.64 -0.92
CA GLY A 45 -0.17 -8.41 -2.34
C GLY A 45 -1.24 -7.58 -3.04
N ALA A 46 -2.52 -7.87 -2.81
CA ALA A 46 -3.64 -7.05 -3.29
C ALA A 46 -3.56 -5.59 -2.85
N ASN A 47 -3.29 -5.35 -1.57
CA ASN A 47 -3.12 -3.98 -1.05
C ASN A 47 -1.97 -3.25 -1.73
N VAL A 48 -0.81 -3.90 -1.89
CA VAL A 48 0.35 -3.30 -2.57
C VAL A 48 0.02 -2.96 -4.03
N ARG A 49 -0.57 -3.91 -4.77
CA ARG A 49 -1.02 -3.69 -6.15
C ARG A 49 -2.00 -2.53 -6.24
N ALA A 50 -3.02 -2.51 -5.39
CA ALA A 50 -4.03 -1.47 -5.38
C ALA A 50 -3.46 -0.10 -5.04
N ALA A 51 -2.54 0.00 -4.07
CA ALA A 51 -1.90 1.27 -3.71
C ALA A 51 -0.99 1.80 -4.84
N ILE A 52 -0.27 0.92 -5.54
CA ILE A 52 0.52 1.30 -6.72
C ILE A 52 -0.40 1.79 -7.84
N THR A 53 -1.43 1.01 -8.19
CA THR A 53 -2.38 1.35 -9.26
C THR A 53 -3.17 2.63 -8.96
N ALA A 54 -3.55 2.84 -7.71
CA ALA A 54 -4.21 4.07 -7.25
C ALA A 54 -3.24 5.26 -7.09
N GLY A 55 -1.94 5.07 -7.34
CA GLY A 55 -0.93 6.12 -7.29
C GLY A 55 -0.76 6.72 -5.90
N TRP A 56 -0.80 5.90 -4.84
CA TRP A 56 -0.62 6.36 -3.46
C TRP A 56 0.83 6.77 -3.16
N PHE A 57 1.80 6.09 -3.76
CA PHE A 57 3.22 6.32 -3.50
C PHE A 57 3.72 7.57 -4.22
N SER A 58 4.30 8.52 -3.47
CA SER A 58 5.15 9.57 -4.04
C SER A 58 6.60 9.09 -4.21
N GLU A 59 6.99 8.04 -3.48
CA GLU A 59 8.29 7.39 -3.59
C GLU A 59 8.13 5.90 -3.25
N ILE A 60 8.76 5.03 -4.03
CA ILE A 60 8.92 3.60 -3.72
C ILE A 60 10.28 3.12 -4.24
N GLN A 61 11.11 2.60 -3.34
CA GLN A 61 12.45 2.09 -3.62
C GLN A 61 12.57 0.68 -3.02
N PRO A 62 13.03 -0.33 -3.79
CA PRO A 62 13.22 -0.28 -5.24
C PRO A 62 11.90 0.05 -5.96
N SER A 63 11.99 0.54 -7.19
CA SER A 63 10.80 0.80 -8.00
C SER A 63 10.09 -0.53 -8.27
N ILE A 64 8.83 -0.64 -7.83
CA ILE A 64 7.99 -1.84 -7.99
C ILE A 64 6.71 -1.42 -8.72
N THR A 65 6.37 -2.10 -9.80
CA THR A 65 5.07 -1.95 -10.49
C THR A 65 4.04 -2.93 -9.95
N ALA A 66 2.75 -2.73 -10.23
CA ALA A 66 1.69 -3.63 -9.78
C ALA A 66 1.90 -5.07 -10.29
N ASP A 67 2.38 -5.24 -11.51
CA ASP A 67 2.63 -6.57 -12.10
C ASP A 67 3.82 -7.29 -11.44
N GLN A 68 4.80 -6.54 -10.94
CA GLN A 68 6.00 -7.08 -10.29
C GLN A 68 5.76 -7.54 -8.85
N VAL A 69 4.59 -7.27 -8.25
CA VAL A 69 4.30 -7.59 -6.84
C VAL A 69 4.40 -9.08 -6.55
N ALA A 70 4.00 -9.93 -7.50
CA ALA A 70 4.04 -11.39 -7.32
C ALA A 70 5.46 -11.96 -7.30
N ASP A 71 6.41 -11.26 -7.92
CA ASP A 71 7.81 -11.66 -8.05
C ASP A 71 8.71 -11.10 -6.94
N GLN A 72 8.17 -10.26 -6.06
CA GLN A 72 8.91 -9.69 -4.94
C GLN A 72 9.12 -10.70 -3.80
N GLU A 73 10.17 -10.47 -3.01
CA GLU A 73 10.38 -11.23 -1.78
C GLU A 73 9.16 -11.10 -0.84
N PRO A 74 8.69 -12.21 -0.23
CA PRO A 74 7.53 -12.18 0.67
C PRO A 74 7.69 -11.19 1.84
N ALA A 75 8.91 -10.99 2.33
CA ALA A 75 9.20 -10.03 3.39
C ALA A 75 8.94 -8.58 2.96
N VAL A 76 9.25 -8.23 1.70
CA VAL A 76 9.00 -6.91 1.12
C VAL A 76 7.51 -6.66 0.99
N ILE A 77 6.76 -7.63 0.44
CA ILE A 77 5.29 -7.51 0.29
C ILE A 77 4.60 -7.46 1.63
N LYS A 78 5.09 -8.22 2.62
CA LYS A 78 4.58 -8.11 3.99
C LYS A 78 4.78 -6.71 4.56
N LEU A 79 5.99 -6.18 4.47
CA LEU A 79 6.32 -4.85 4.99
C LEU A 79 5.44 -3.76 4.36
N LEU A 80 5.35 -3.74 3.03
CA LEU A 80 4.57 -2.75 2.29
C LEU A 80 3.07 -2.91 2.53
N GLY A 81 2.56 -4.15 2.54
CA GLY A 81 1.14 -4.43 2.79
C GLY A 81 0.70 -4.00 4.20
N ASP A 82 1.49 -4.33 5.22
CA ASP A 82 1.21 -3.92 6.61
C ASP A 82 1.29 -2.38 6.76
N PHE A 83 2.19 -1.72 6.03
CA PHE A 83 2.29 -0.26 6.00
C PHE A 83 1.06 0.40 5.35
N ILE A 84 0.58 -0.13 4.23
CA ILE A 84 -0.64 0.35 3.55
C ILE A 84 -1.86 0.20 4.45
N ASP A 85 -2.02 -0.94 5.11
CA ASP A 85 -3.12 -1.18 6.06
C ASP A 85 -3.11 -0.14 7.19
N LYS A 86 -1.93 0.17 7.73
CA LYS A 86 -1.77 1.21 8.76
C LYS A 86 -2.15 2.59 8.24
N VAL A 87 -1.66 2.98 7.06
CA VAL A 87 -1.99 4.28 6.46
C VAL A 87 -3.49 4.39 6.19
N TYR A 88 -4.12 3.35 5.65
CA TYR A 88 -5.57 3.31 5.42
C TYR A 88 -6.35 3.47 6.73
N GLY A 89 -5.95 2.76 7.78
CA GLY A 89 -6.54 2.92 9.11
C GLY A 89 -6.44 4.37 9.62
N GLU A 90 -5.25 4.97 9.55
CA GLU A 90 -5.05 6.36 10.03
C GLU A 90 -5.90 7.40 9.28
N VAL A 91 -6.12 7.23 7.98
CA VAL A 91 -6.93 8.17 7.17
C VAL A 91 -8.44 7.92 7.24
N THR A 92 -8.86 6.77 7.75
CA THR A 92 -10.29 6.40 7.88
C THR A 92 -10.80 6.43 9.31
N ILE A 93 -9.92 6.57 10.31
CA ILE A 93 -10.30 6.80 11.70
C ILE A 93 -10.93 8.18 11.85
N ILE A 94 -12.14 8.21 12.39
CA ILE A 94 -12.76 9.44 12.91
C ILE A 94 -12.07 9.74 14.25
N PRO A 95 -11.41 10.90 14.43
CA PRO A 95 -10.81 11.26 15.71
C PRO A 95 -11.86 11.24 16.84
N PRO A 96 -11.53 10.77 18.06
CA PRO A 96 -12.43 10.92 19.19
C PRO A 96 -12.66 12.41 19.51
N GLU A 97 -13.88 12.72 19.97
CA GLU A 97 -14.31 14.07 20.40
C GLU A 97 -13.49 14.62 21.57
#